data_AF-A0A6B2LFS3-F1
#
_entry.id   AF-A0A6B2LFS3-F1
#
_cell.length_a   1.000
_cell.length_b   1.000
_cell.length_c   1.000
_cell.angle_alpha   90.00
_cell.angle_beta   90.00
_cell.angle_gamma   90.00
#
_symmetry.space_group_name_H-M   'P 1'
#
loop_
_entity.id
_entity.type
_entity.pdbx_description
1 polymer ?
#
loop_
_entity_poly.entity_id
_entity_poly.type
_entity_poly.pdbx_seq_one_letter_code
_entity_poly.pdbx_strand_id
1 'polypeptide(L)'
;MIEKTIFKAVRERLFSDHNRHHTTYDDYVKLCGSYGISVGLAEEYLEALNGAGFVYHFKDNQYLRDYIFLKPAEISSSLSKTLNLKYTTKSVAELRAELSALQAKFAPLHLRKQNLDAKAMQRSKLFLRGGLLYLVVQSTILARMVWIDYSWGIMEPVTYFVFLSTLIGGLYFYLLERDEFTYVALERRQFMIALKRLYLSKGEPFNWKQWNEMRLKIVGLKEAVGEEVEQDLKKTGLEL
;
A
#
# COMPACT_ATOMS: atom_id res chain seq x y z
N MET A 1 44.37 30.70 -16.18
CA MET A 1 43.17 31.11 -16.98
C MET A 1 42.96 30.23 -18.22
N ILE A 2 44.02 29.64 -18.79
CA ILE A 2 43.99 28.80 -20.00
C ILE A 2 43.34 27.41 -19.76
N GLU A 3 43.57 26.80 -18.58
CA GLU A 3 43.03 25.47 -18.25
C GLU A 3 41.51 25.39 -18.26
N LYS A 4 40.80 26.37 -17.66
CA LYS A 4 39.32 26.38 -17.63
C LYS A 4 38.68 26.43 -19.03
N THR A 5 39.32 27.11 -19.98
CA THR A 5 38.83 27.22 -21.35
C THR A 5 39.01 25.91 -22.10
N ILE A 6 40.14 25.23 -21.91
CA ILE A 6 40.43 23.93 -22.49
C ILE A 6 39.47 22.87 -21.93
N PHE A 7 39.26 22.83 -20.61
CA PHE A 7 38.31 21.91 -19.98
C PHE A 7 36.87 22.14 -20.45
N LYS A 8 36.47 23.40 -20.64
CA LYS A 8 35.15 23.73 -21.19
C LYS A 8 34.98 23.25 -22.62
N ALA A 9 36.01 23.40 -23.47
CA ALA A 9 36.00 22.91 -24.86
C ALA A 9 35.96 21.38 -24.94
N VAL A 10 36.73 20.70 -24.08
CA VAL A 10 36.69 19.23 -23.96
C VAL A 10 35.31 18.76 -23.50
N ARG A 11 34.71 19.43 -22.51
CA ARG A 11 33.33 19.14 -22.07
C ARG A 11 32.35 19.33 -23.22
N GLU A 12 32.33 20.48 -23.87
CA GLU A 12 31.40 20.74 -24.98
C GLU A 12 31.52 19.70 -26.08
N ARG A 13 32.73 19.21 -26.37
CA ARG A 13 32.95 18.15 -27.37
C ARG A 13 32.59 16.75 -26.87
N LEU A 14 32.73 16.48 -25.58
CA LEU A 14 32.31 15.21 -24.97
C LEU A 14 30.78 15.07 -24.98
N PHE A 15 30.08 16.20 -24.83
CA PHE A 15 28.62 16.29 -24.77
C PHE A 15 27.95 16.78 -26.06
N SER A 16 28.71 17.10 -27.12
CA SER A 16 28.17 17.61 -28.38
C SER A 16 27.32 16.58 -29.10
N ASP A 17 27.69 15.31 -28.98
CA ASP A 17 27.04 14.22 -29.68
C ASP A 17 25.87 13.69 -28.82
N HIS A 18 24.66 14.15 -29.15
CA HIS A 18 23.47 13.91 -28.31
C HIS A 18 23.13 12.42 -28.16
N ASN A 19 23.57 11.60 -29.12
CA ASN A 19 23.25 10.18 -29.24
C ASN A 19 24.30 9.25 -28.59
N ARG A 20 25.42 9.80 -28.10
CA ARG A 20 26.52 9.02 -27.53
C ARG A 20 26.40 8.97 -26.00
N HIS A 21 25.91 7.85 -25.48
CA HIS A 21 25.70 7.64 -24.04
C HIS A 21 26.90 7.03 -23.31
N HIS A 22 27.88 6.49 -24.06
CA HIS A 22 29.13 5.93 -23.52
C HIS A 22 30.33 6.27 -24.41
N THR A 23 31.51 6.42 -23.80
CA THR A 23 32.80 6.51 -24.48
C THR A 23 33.79 5.55 -23.83
N THR A 24 34.73 5.02 -24.61
CA THR A 24 35.81 4.19 -24.05
C THR A 24 36.88 5.09 -23.42
N TYR A 25 37.57 4.61 -22.39
CA TYR A 25 38.68 5.32 -21.73
C TYR A 25 39.77 5.73 -22.73
N ASP A 26 40.13 4.85 -23.66
CA ASP A 26 41.13 5.12 -24.70
C ASP A 26 40.72 6.27 -25.65
N ASP A 27 39.44 6.33 -26.02
CA ASP A 27 38.90 7.42 -26.85
C ASP A 27 38.93 8.76 -26.10
N TYR A 28 38.65 8.75 -24.79
CA TYR A 28 38.72 9.94 -23.95
C TYR A 28 40.16 10.45 -23.82
N VAL A 29 41.13 9.55 -23.61
CA VAL A 29 42.55 9.91 -23.52
C VAL A 29 43.06 10.48 -24.85
N LYS A 30 42.67 9.90 -25.99
CA LYS A 30 42.98 10.45 -27.33
C LYS A 30 42.37 11.83 -27.55
N LEU A 31 41.13 12.03 -27.10
CA LEU A 31 40.46 13.33 -27.18
C LEU A 31 41.20 14.36 -26.31
N CYS A 32 41.57 14.02 -25.09
CA CYS A 32 42.38 14.89 -24.22
C CYS A 32 43.76 15.20 -24.83
N GLY A 33 44.40 14.22 -25.45
CA GLY A 33 45.67 14.38 -26.16
C GLY A 33 45.58 15.34 -27.35
N SER A 34 44.45 15.36 -28.07
CA SER A 34 44.21 16.32 -29.18
C SER A 34 44.11 17.78 -28.73
N TYR A 35 43.83 18.01 -27.44
CA TYR A 35 43.79 19.34 -26.81
C TYR A 35 45.06 19.65 -25.99
N GLY A 36 46.09 18.80 -26.05
CA GLY A 36 47.37 19.02 -25.36
C GLY A 36 47.36 18.73 -23.86
N ILE A 37 46.38 17.97 -23.36
CA ILE A 37 46.26 17.61 -21.94
C ILE A 37 47.09 16.35 -21.66
N SER A 38 47.88 16.35 -20.59
CA SER A 38 48.63 15.18 -20.15
C SER A 38 47.72 14.13 -19.48
N VAL A 39 48.10 12.85 -19.53
CA VAL A 39 47.26 11.74 -19.05
C VAL A 39 46.86 11.89 -17.58
N GLY A 40 47.75 12.39 -16.71
CA GLY A 40 47.45 12.62 -15.30
C GLY A 40 46.41 13.73 -15.05
N LEU A 41 46.48 14.81 -15.83
CA LEU A 41 45.52 15.93 -15.75
C LEU A 41 44.14 15.55 -16.31
N ALA A 42 44.12 14.64 -17.29
CA ALA A 42 42.89 14.08 -17.83
C ALA A 42 42.17 13.15 -16.82
N GLU A 43 42.93 12.40 -16.00
CA GLU A 43 42.38 11.58 -14.92
C GLU A 43 41.78 12.43 -13.79
N GLU A 44 42.48 13.48 -13.35
CA GLU A 44 41.98 14.41 -12.32
C GLU A 44 40.70 15.12 -12.80
N TYR A 45 40.65 15.51 -14.07
CA TYR A 45 39.45 16.10 -14.65
C TYR A 45 38.27 15.11 -14.73
N LEU A 46 38.55 13.84 -15.03
CA LEU A 46 37.55 12.79 -15.08
C LEU A 46 37.01 12.47 -13.67
N GLU A 47 37.87 12.48 -12.65
CA GLU A 47 37.45 12.37 -11.25
C GLU A 47 36.61 13.57 -10.80
N ALA A 48 36.98 14.79 -11.20
CA ALA A 48 36.19 15.98 -10.92
C ALA A 48 34.80 15.92 -11.59
N LEU A 49 34.70 15.39 -12.82
CA LEU A 49 33.42 15.16 -13.50
C LEU A 49 32.60 14.03 -12.85
N ASN A 50 33.26 13.01 -12.31
CA ASN A 50 32.64 11.93 -11.55
C ASN A 50 32.05 12.43 -10.23
N GLY A 51 32.82 13.21 -9.47
CA GLY A 51 32.36 13.85 -8.24
C GLY A 51 31.23 14.88 -8.46
N ALA A 52 31.22 15.52 -9.63
CA ALA A 52 30.14 16.44 -10.02
C ALA A 52 28.89 15.72 -10.59
N GLY A 53 28.93 14.39 -10.79
CA GLY A 53 27.79 13.59 -11.25
C GLY A 53 27.43 13.77 -12.73
N PHE A 54 28.29 14.41 -13.53
CA PHE A 54 28.07 14.57 -14.97
C PHE A 54 28.47 13.34 -15.77
N VAL A 55 29.45 12.59 -15.27
CA VAL A 55 30.00 11.41 -15.93
C VAL A 55 30.19 10.32 -14.88
N TYR A 56 29.87 9.06 -15.17
CA TYR A 56 30.27 7.95 -14.29
C TYR A 56 31.40 7.15 -14.90
N HIS A 57 32.47 7.00 -14.13
CA HIS A 57 33.57 6.09 -14.41
C HIS A 57 33.80 5.20 -13.19
N PHE A 58 33.78 3.89 -13.40
CA PHE A 58 33.91 2.90 -12.33
C PHE A 58 35.31 2.30 -12.37
N LYS A 59 36.26 2.94 -11.68
CA LYS A 59 37.65 2.46 -11.60
C LYS A 59 37.76 1.08 -10.95
N ASP A 60 36.93 0.81 -9.95
CA ASP A 60 36.99 -0.40 -9.12
C ASP A 60 36.26 -1.61 -9.71
N ASN A 61 35.55 -1.45 -10.83
CA ASN A 61 34.75 -2.53 -11.41
C ASN A 61 35.43 -3.11 -12.66
N GLN A 62 35.75 -4.40 -12.61
CA GLN A 62 36.50 -5.12 -13.64
C GLN A 62 35.86 -5.07 -15.05
N TYR A 63 34.54 -4.92 -15.14
CA TYR A 63 33.82 -4.92 -16.42
C TYR A 63 33.51 -3.52 -16.98
N LEU A 64 33.52 -2.50 -16.12
CA LEU A 64 33.10 -1.14 -16.48
C LEU A 64 34.25 -0.13 -16.47
N ARG A 65 35.46 -0.57 -16.11
CA ARG A 65 36.66 0.27 -16.08
C ARG A 65 36.98 0.93 -17.42
N ASP A 66 36.65 0.25 -18.52
CA ASP A 66 36.93 0.72 -19.87
C ASP A 66 35.86 1.69 -20.40
N TYR A 67 34.72 1.81 -19.73
CA TYR A 67 33.57 2.60 -20.17
C TYR A 67 33.34 3.82 -19.30
N ILE A 68 33.09 4.95 -19.96
CA ILE A 68 32.77 6.24 -19.36
C ILE A 68 31.35 6.59 -19.79
N PHE A 69 30.45 6.74 -18.82
CA PHE A 69 29.04 7.07 -19.08
C PHE A 69 28.83 8.58 -19.07
N LEU A 70 28.46 9.14 -20.21
CA LEU A 70 28.41 10.59 -20.41
C LEU A 70 27.12 11.24 -19.89
N LYS A 71 26.06 10.47 -19.63
CA LYS A 71 24.77 11.00 -19.15
C LYS A 71 24.08 10.05 -18.18
N PRO A 72 24.63 9.87 -16.98
CA PRO A 72 24.14 8.86 -16.06
C PRO A 72 22.69 9.10 -15.59
N ALA A 73 22.23 10.36 -15.56
CA ALA A 73 20.84 10.71 -15.24
C ALA A 73 19.83 10.23 -16.31
N GLU A 74 20.17 10.35 -17.59
CA GLU A 74 19.32 9.87 -18.69
C GLU A 74 19.29 8.33 -18.74
N ILE A 75 20.45 7.70 -18.51
CA ILE A 75 20.57 6.25 -18.46
C ILE A 75 19.79 5.70 -17.27
N SER A 76 19.98 6.25 -16.07
CA SER A 76 19.26 5.80 -14.87
C SER A 76 17.75 6.04 -14.96
N SER A 77 17.30 7.16 -15.54
CA SER A 77 15.87 7.42 -15.75
C SER A 77 15.26 6.46 -16.79
N SER A 78 15.93 6.23 -17.92
CA SER A 78 15.48 5.29 -18.95
C SER A 78 15.48 3.85 -18.44
N LEU A 79 16.52 3.47 -17.68
CA LEU A 79 16.65 2.16 -17.05
C LEU A 79 15.58 1.98 -15.97
N SER A 80 15.32 3.00 -15.14
CA SER A 80 14.26 2.96 -14.12
C SER A 80 12.88 2.80 -14.75
N LYS A 81 12.62 3.47 -15.89
CA LYS A 81 11.37 3.35 -16.64
C LYS A 81 11.21 1.96 -17.24
N THR A 82 12.28 1.40 -17.79
CA THR A 82 12.28 0.05 -18.41
C THR A 82 12.15 -1.05 -17.36
N LEU A 83 12.85 -0.90 -16.23
CA LEU A 83 12.82 -1.84 -15.11
C LEU A 83 11.65 -1.61 -14.14
N ASN A 84 10.75 -0.66 -14.43
CA ASN A 84 9.65 -0.25 -13.54
C ASN A 84 10.07 0.11 -12.10
N LEU A 85 11.28 0.65 -11.93
CA LEU A 85 11.78 1.11 -10.63
C LEU A 85 11.13 2.46 -10.28
N LYS A 86 10.02 2.41 -9.54
CA LYS A 86 9.15 3.56 -9.28
C LYS A 86 9.75 4.68 -8.40
N TYR A 87 10.77 4.37 -7.60
CA TYR A 87 11.19 5.26 -6.50
C TYR A 87 12.67 5.64 -6.47
N THR A 88 13.50 5.10 -7.36
CA THR A 88 14.96 5.24 -7.25
C THR A 88 15.50 6.62 -7.69
N THR A 89 14.69 7.41 -8.41
CA THR A 89 15.10 8.67 -9.07
C THR A 89 14.50 9.93 -8.46
N LYS A 90 13.51 9.81 -7.56
CA LYS A 90 12.86 10.96 -6.92
C LYS A 90 13.59 11.32 -5.62
N SER A 91 13.69 12.61 -5.31
CA SER A 91 14.30 13.07 -4.06
C SER A 91 13.44 12.65 -2.85
N VAL A 92 14.06 12.26 -1.74
CA VAL A 92 13.36 11.88 -0.49
C VAL A 92 12.36 12.97 -0.04
N ALA A 93 12.69 14.25 -0.27
CA ALA A 93 11.80 15.37 0.03
C ALA A 93 10.52 15.37 -0.82
N GLU A 94 10.62 15.00 -2.09
CA GLU A 94 9.48 14.90 -3.01
C GLU A 94 8.59 13.71 -2.67
N LEU A 95 9.17 12.55 -2.31
CA LEU A 95 8.39 11.39 -1.86
C LEU A 95 7.60 11.71 -0.59
N ARG A 96 8.21 12.45 0.36
CA ARG A 96 7.52 12.88 1.59
C ARG A 96 6.36 13.82 1.30
N ALA A 97 6.55 14.80 0.41
CA ALA A 97 5.50 15.71 -0.01
C ALA A 97 4.33 14.93 -0.68
N GLU A 98 4.64 14.02 -1.60
CA GLU A 98 3.64 13.17 -2.28
C GLU A 98 2.88 12.27 -1.29
N LEU A 99 3.60 11.66 -0.34
CA LEU A 99 3.00 10.84 0.72
C LEU A 99 2.06 11.67 1.61
N SER A 100 2.48 12.86 2.05
CA SER A 100 1.64 13.73 2.89
C SER A 100 0.36 14.18 2.16
N ALA A 101 0.45 14.53 0.88
CA ALA A 101 -0.69 14.91 0.06
C ALA A 101 -1.64 13.72 -0.18
N LEU A 102 -1.10 12.52 -0.35
CA LEU A 102 -1.89 11.30 -0.53
C LEU A 102 -2.57 10.87 0.77
N GLN A 103 -1.89 11.00 1.92
CA GLN A 103 -2.45 10.76 3.24
C GLN A 103 -3.59 11.73 3.56
N ALA A 104 -3.43 13.02 3.25
CA ALA A 104 -4.48 14.02 3.44
C ALA A 104 -5.76 13.68 2.65
N LYS A 105 -5.60 13.14 1.43
CA LYS A 105 -6.73 12.65 0.62
C LYS A 105 -7.31 11.32 1.14
N PHE A 106 -6.47 10.43 1.68
CA PHE A 106 -6.90 9.13 2.20
C PHE A 106 -7.65 9.23 3.53
N ALA A 107 -7.27 10.16 4.41
CA ALA A 107 -7.86 10.35 5.74
C ALA A 107 -9.40 10.45 5.72
N PRO A 108 -10.05 11.31 4.92
CA PRO A 108 -11.51 11.39 4.89
C PRO A 108 -12.17 10.11 4.35
N LEU A 109 -11.55 9.42 3.38
CA LEU A 109 -12.06 8.13 2.90
C LEU A 109 -11.94 7.03 3.96
N HIS A 110 -10.84 7.03 4.72
CA HIS A 110 -10.62 6.07 5.79
C HIS A 110 -11.60 6.27 6.95
N LEU A 111 -11.81 7.52 7.37
CA LEU A 111 -12.79 7.86 8.40
C LEU A 111 -14.20 7.44 7.97
N ARG A 112 -14.54 7.66 6.69
CA ARG A 112 -15.84 7.21 6.14
C ARG A 112 -16.00 5.69 6.21
N LYS A 113 -14.96 4.93 5.86
CA LYS A 113 -14.96 3.47 6.00
C LYS A 113 -15.17 3.05 7.45
N GLN A 114 -14.41 3.62 8.38
CA GLN A 114 -14.53 3.32 9.82
C GLN A 114 -15.95 3.59 10.33
N ASN A 115 -16.57 4.69 9.91
CA ASN A 115 -17.95 5.02 10.27
C ASN A 115 -18.95 3.99 9.73
N LEU A 116 -18.74 3.48 8.50
CA LEU A 116 -19.58 2.44 7.91
C LEU A 116 -19.40 1.09 8.64
N ASP A 117 -18.16 0.72 8.93
CA ASP A 117 -17.82 -0.49 9.68
C ASP A 117 -18.43 -0.43 11.10
N ALA A 118 -18.33 0.70 11.79
CA ALA A 118 -18.94 0.90 13.11
C ALA A 118 -20.47 0.76 13.07
N LYS A 119 -21.13 1.35 12.06
CA LYS A 119 -22.58 1.20 11.85
C LYS A 119 -22.97 -0.26 11.55
N ALA A 120 -22.19 -0.97 10.74
CA ALA A 120 -22.41 -2.39 10.46
C ALA A 120 -22.27 -3.22 11.75
N MET A 121 -21.27 -2.93 12.58
CA MET A 121 -21.05 -3.61 13.85
C MET A 121 -22.18 -3.39 14.84
N GLN A 122 -22.66 -2.14 14.97
CA GLN A 122 -23.81 -1.84 15.82
C GLN A 122 -25.07 -2.59 15.39
N ARG A 123 -25.33 -2.70 14.08
CA ARG A 123 -26.45 -3.47 13.54
C ARG A 123 -26.31 -4.96 13.82
N SER A 124 -25.10 -5.52 13.71
CA SER A 124 -24.85 -6.93 14.02
C SER A 124 -25.09 -7.22 15.51
N LYS A 125 -24.57 -6.37 16.40
CA LYS A 125 -24.81 -6.48 17.85
C LYS A 125 -26.28 -6.32 18.23
N LEU A 126 -27.00 -5.41 17.55
CA LEU A 126 -28.43 -5.24 17.77
C LEU A 126 -29.21 -6.51 17.37
N PHE A 127 -28.83 -7.16 16.28
CA PHE A 127 -29.43 -8.43 15.87
C PHE A 127 -29.20 -9.53 16.92
N LEU A 128 -27.98 -9.65 17.45
CA LEU A 128 -27.68 -10.63 18.51
C LEU A 128 -28.48 -10.36 19.79
N ARG A 129 -28.59 -9.08 20.20
CA ARG A 129 -29.45 -8.67 21.33
C ARG A 129 -30.93 -8.99 21.07
N GLY A 130 -31.40 -8.81 19.83
CA GLY A 130 -32.74 -9.19 19.41
C GLY A 130 -32.98 -10.70 19.51
N GLY A 131 -31.99 -11.52 19.12
CA GLY A 131 -32.03 -12.97 19.31
C GLY A 131 -32.13 -13.38 20.78
N LEU A 132 -31.38 -12.72 21.67
CA LEU A 132 -31.50 -12.95 23.11
C LEU A 132 -32.89 -12.58 23.63
N LEU A 133 -33.43 -11.42 23.24
CA LEU A 133 -34.77 -11.00 23.65
C LEU A 133 -35.83 -12.00 23.17
N TYR A 134 -35.71 -12.49 21.94
CA TYR A 134 -36.59 -13.52 21.39
C TYR A 134 -36.57 -14.79 22.25
N LEU A 135 -35.39 -15.27 22.64
CA LEU A 135 -35.27 -16.46 23.51
C LEU A 135 -35.93 -16.24 24.87
N VAL A 136 -35.75 -15.06 25.49
CA VAL A 136 -36.38 -14.72 26.78
C VAL A 136 -37.90 -14.71 26.64
N VAL A 137 -38.43 -14.08 25.60
CA VAL A 137 -39.88 -14.02 25.33
C VAL A 137 -40.43 -15.43 25.08
N GLN A 138 -39.74 -16.23 24.26
CA GLN A 138 -40.09 -17.62 23.98
C GLN A 138 -40.18 -18.45 25.26
N SER A 139 -39.16 -18.39 26.13
CA SER A 139 -39.15 -19.09 27.42
C SER A 139 -40.24 -18.60 28.36
N THR A 140 -40.53 -17.29 28.37
CA THR A 140 -41.56 -16.70 29.24
C THR A 140 -42.96 -17.14 28.83
N ILE A 141 -43.26 -17.17 27.52
CA ILE A 141 -44.54 -17.64 26.99
C ILE A 141 -44.75 -19.12 27.33
N LEU A 142 -43.72 -19.96 27.12
CA LEU A 142 -43.79 -21.38 27.46
C LEU A 142 -43.96 -21.59 28.97
N ALA A 143 -43.24 -20.86 29.81
CA ALA A 143 -43.37 -20.95 31.26
C ALA A 143 -44.79 -20.58 31.73
N ARG A 144 -45.36 -19.50 31.17
CA ARG A 144 -46.75 -19.12 31.43
C ARG A 144 -47.72 -20.23 31.02
N MET A 145 -47.57 -20.78 29.81
CA MET A 145 -48.44 -21.85 29.33
C MET A 145 -48.33 -23.12 30.19
N VAL A 146 -47.13 -23.51 30.64
CA VAL A 146 -46.93 -24.75 31.42
C VAL A 146 -47.41 -24.65 32.86
N TRP A 147 -47.37 -23.46 33.48
CA TRP A 147 -47.70 -23.30 34.89
C TRP A 147 -49.07 -22.71 35.16
N ILE A 148 -49.61 -21.89 34.25
CA ILE A 148 -50.86 -21.15 34.48
C ILE A 148 -51.99 -21.72 33.61
N ASP A 149 -51.75 -21.90 32.32
CA ASP A 149 -52.84 -22.15 31.36
C ASP A 149 -53.06 -23.64 31.02
N TYR A 150 -51.99 -24.45 30.97
CA TYR A 150 -52.00 -25.85 30.52
C TYR A 150 -51.19 -26.75 31.43
N SER A 151 -51.63 -28.00 31.59
CA SER A 151 -50.84 -29.04 32.28
C SER A 151 -49.67 -29.51 31.42
N TRP A 152 -48.58 -29.96 32.07
CA TRP A 152 -47.34 -30.39 31.43
C TRP A 152 -47.56 -31.44 30.34
N GLY A 153 -48.50 -32.39 30.53
CA GLY A 153 -48.78 -33.44 29.54
C GLY A 153 -49.35 -32.94 28.19
N ILE A 154 -49.95 -31.74 28.14
CA ILE A 154 -50.40 -31.13 26.88
C ILE A 154 -49.26 -30.34 26.22
N MET A 155 -48.40 -29.72 27.03
CA MET A 155 -47.30 -28.88 26.56
C MET A 155 -46.05 -29.66 26.17
N GLU A 156 -45.89 -30.89 26.65
CA GLU A 156 -44.78 -31.79 26.35
C GLU A 156 -44.46 -31.88 24.84
N PRO A 157 -45.39 -32.28 23.94
CA PRO A 157 -45.10 -32.35 22.51
C PRO A 157 -44.77 -30.97 21.90
N VAL A 158 -45.41 -29.90 22.38
CA VAL A 158 -45.20 -28.54 21.87
C VAL A 158 -43.77 -28.08 22.13
N THR A 159 -43.27 -28.29 23.35
CA THR A 159 -41.90 -27.92 23.70
C THR A 159 -40.87 -28.68 22.87
N TYR A 160 -41.10 -29.98 22.61
CA TYR A 160 -40.24 -30.77 21.72
C TYR A 160 -40.17 -30.19 20.30
N PHE A 161 -41.32 -29.82 19.70
CA PHE A 161 -41.32 -29.20 18.37
C PHE A 161 -40.59 -27.85 18.35
N VAL A 162 -40.72 -27.06 19.41
CA VAL A 162 -40.02 -25.78 19.53
C VAL A 162 -38.50 -25.97 19.59
N PHE A 163 -38.00 -26.88 20.42
CA PHE A 163 -36.56 -27.19 20.47
C PHE A 163 -36.07 -27.80 19.15
N LEU A 164 -36.84 -28.70 18.55
CA LEU A 164 -36.53 -29.31 17.27
C LEU A 164 -36.43 -28.25 16.15
N SER A 165 -37.35 -27.27 16.13
CA SER A 165 -37.30 -26.18 15.16
C SER A 165 -36.04 -25.31 15.30
N THR A 166 -35.56 -25.11 16.53
CA THR A 166 -34.33 -24.37 16.81
C THR A 166 -33.10 -25.14 16.29
N LEU A 167 -33.07 -26.47 16.51
CA LEU A 167 -32.04 -27.37 15.97
C LEU A 167 -32.04 -27.37 14.43
N ILE A 168 -33.22 -27.47 13.81
CA ILE A 168 -33.38 -27.41 12.35
C ILE A 168 -32.87 -26.06 11.83
N GLY A 169 -33.14 -24.95 12.52
CA GLY A 169 -32.62 -23.63 12.18
C GLY A 169 -31.09 -23.56 12.20
N GLY A 170 -30.45 -24.17 13.21
CA GLY A 170 -29.00 -24.28 13.29
C GLY A 170 -28.40 -25.11 12.16
N LEU A 171 -29.03 -26.25 11.82
CA LEU A 171 -28.62 -27.09 10.69
C LEU A 171 -28.82 -26.37 9.34
N TYR A 172 -29.91 -25.64 9.19
CA TYR A 172 -30.18 -24.82 8.01
C TYR A 172 -29.10 -23.73 7.83
N PHE A 173 -28.69 -23.07 8.92
CA PHE A 173 -27.59 -22.12 8.88
C PHE A 173 -26.28 -22.77 8.43
N TYR A 174 -25.94 -23.94 8.98
CA TYR A 174 -24.75 -24.69 8.60
C TYR A 174 -24.76 -25.05 7.10
N LEU A 175 -25.90 -25.46 6.55
CA LEU A 175 -26.03 -25.77 5.12
C LEU A 175 -25.78 -24.55 4.22
N LEU A 176 -26.21 -23.36 4.64
CA LEU A 176 -26.04 -22.14 3.87
C LEU A 176 -24.62 -21.58 3.93
N GLU A 177 -24.03 -21.53 5.14
CA GLU A 177 -22.76 -20.85 5.36
C GLU A 177 -21.55 -21.79 5.27
N ARG A 178 -21.78 -23.12 5.35
CA ARG A 178 -20.74 -24.16 5.50
C ARG A 178 -19.77 -23.90 6.65
N ASP A 179 -20.26 -23.23 7.67
CA ASP A 179 -19.53 -22.88 8.89
C ASP A 179 -20.37 -23.31 10.10
N GLU A 180 -19.70 -23.70 11.18
CA GLU A 180 -20.36 -24.19 12.38
C GLU A 180 -21.28 -23.11 12.98
N PHE A 181 -22.43 -23.53 13.52
CA PHE A 181 -23.36 -22.61 14.17
C PHE A 181 -22.77 -22.07 15.47
N THR A 182 -22.01 -20.98 15.35
CA THR A 182 -21.39 -20.26 16.46
C THR A 182 -21.89 -18.82 16.49
N TYR A 183 -22.08 -18.25 17.69
CA TYR A 183 -22.49 -16.85 17.84
C TYR A 183 -21.55 -15.86 17.13
N VAL A 184 -20.24 -16.16 17.11
CA VAL A 184 -19.23 -15.39 16.39
C VAL A 184 -19.42 -15.46 14.88
N ALA A 185 -19.76 -16.64 14.35
CA ALA A 185 -20.03 -16.82 12.92
C ALA A 185 -21.30 -16.06 12.50
N LEU A 186 -22.35 -16.10 13.32
CA LEU A 186 -23.58 -15.32 13.12
C LEU A 186 -23.31 -13.80 13.13
N GLU A 187 -22.55 -13.32 14.11
CA GLU A 187 -22.19 -11.90 14.21
C GLU A 187 -21.37 -11.45 13.00
N ARG A 188 -20.37 -12.24 12.59
CA ARG A 188 -19.55 -11.95 11.40
C ARG A 188 -20.40 -11.94 10.13
N ARG A 189 -21.29 -12.91 9.97
CA ARG A 189 -22.18 -13.00 8.80
C ARG A 189 -23.09 -11.78 8.72
N GLN A 190 -23.74 -11.45 9.82
CA GLN A 190 -24.66 -10.31 9.86
C GLN A 190 -23.91 -8.97 9.70
N PHE A 191 -22.70 -8.86 10.24
CA PHE A 191 -21.80 -7.75 9.98
C PHE A 191 -21.51 -7.61 8.48
N MET A 192 -21.11 -8.69 7.80
CA MET A 192 -20.82 -8.66 6.37
C MET A 192 -22.03 -8.31 5.52
N ILE A 193 -23.22 -8.81 5.87
CA ILE A 193 -24.47 -8.47 5.19
C ILE A 193 -24.81 -6.99 5.41
N ALA A 194 -24.71 -6.48 6.64
CA ALA A 194 -24.95 -5.09 6.95
C ALA A 194 -23.96 -4.18 6.22
N LEU A 195 -22.69 -4.58 6.17
CA LEU A 195 -21.62 -3.86 5.51
C LEU A 195 -21.86 -3.78 3.99
N LYS A 196 -22.19 -4.91 3.34
CA LYS A 196 -22.57 -4.92 1.92
C LYS A 196 -23.76 -4.00 1.66
N ARG A 197 -24.81 -4.06 2.48
CA ARG A 197 -25.98 -3.17 2.32
C ARG A 197 -25.62 -1.70 2.48
N LEU A 198 -24.70 -1.37 3.38
CA LEU A 198 -24.23 0.00 3.58
C LEU A 198 -23.36 0.48 2.41
N TYR A 199 -22.51 -0.39 1.86
CA TYR A 199 -21.70 -0.08 0.68
C TYR A 199 -22.50 0.03 -0.62
N LEU A 200 -23.57 -0.76 -0.78
CA LEU A 200 -24.50 -0.68 -1.92
C LEU A 200 -25.66 0.30 -1.68
N SER A 201 -25.67 1.03 -0.56
CA SER A 201 -26.74 1.97 -0.25
C SER A 201 -26.75 3.10 -1.28
N LYS A 202 -27.95 3.41 -1.81
CA LYS A 202 -28.18 4.37 -2.91
C LYS A 202 -27.67 5.79 -2.67
N GLY A 203 -27.31 6.16 -1.43
CA GLY A 203 -26.87 7.51 -1.09
C GLY A 203 -25.47 7.85 -1.61
N GLU A 204 -24.50 6.95 -1.47
CA GLU A 204 -23.15 7.11 -2.03
C GLU A 204 -22.40 5.76 -1.94
N PRO A 205 -22.13 5.10 -3.08
CA PRO A 205 -21.40 3.84 -3.08
C PRO A 205 -19.94 4.08 -2.67
N PHE A 206 -19.50 3.42 -1.61
CA PHE A 206 -18.10 3.46 -1.23
C PHE A 206 -17.27 2.63 -2.21
N ASN A 207 -16.33 3.28 -2.91
CA ASN A 207 -15.47 2.59 -3.86
C ASN A 207 -14.32 1.89 -3.13
N TRP A 208 -14.54 0.62 -2.74
CA TRP A 208 -13.52 -0.23 -2.12
C TRP A 208 -12.25 -0.34 -2.97
N LYS A 209 -12.38 -0.41 -4.30
CA LYS A 209 -11.26 -0.54 -5.22
C LYS A 209 -10.34 0.68 -5.15
N GLN A 210 -10.92 1.88 -5.18
CA GLN A 210 -10.18 3.13 -5.06
C GLN A 210 -9.46 3.24 -3.70
N TRP A 211 -10.15 2.88 -2.61
CA TRP A 211 -9.54 2.87 -1.28
C TRP A 211 -8.35 1.91 -1.19
N ASN A 212 -8.51 0.69 -1.72
CA ASN A 212 -7.45 -0.32 -1.71
C ASN A 212 -6.23 0.10 -2.56
N GLU A 213 -6.47 0.71 -3.72
CA GLU A 213 -5.41 1.24 -4.58
C GLU A 213 -4.65 2.39 -3.91
N MET A 214 -5.36 3.34 -3.27
CA MET A 214 -4.72 4.41 -2.50
C MET A 214 -3.92 3.85 -1.33
N ARG A 215 -4.45 2.86 -0.61
CA ARG A 215 -3.74 2.18 0.48
C ARG A 215 -2.45 1.52 -0.01
N LEU A 216 -2.50 0.77 -1.12
CA LEU A 216 -1.33 0.11 -1.70
C LEU A 216 -0.28 1.14 -2.14
N LYS A 217 -0.71 2.26 -2.73
CA LYS A 217 0.20 3.37 -3.07
C LYS A 217 0.87 3.95 -1.84
N ILE A 218 0.12 4.21 -0.76
CA ILE A 218 0.68 4.72 0.51
C ILE A 218 1.68 3.73 1.10
N VAL A 219 1.36 2.44 1.14
CA VAL A 219 2.25 1.40 1.67
C VAL A 219 3.54 1.33 0.84
N GLY A 220 3.44 1.27 -0.49
CA GLY A 220 4.62 1.24 -1.35
C GLY A 220 5.46 2.53 -1.29
N LEU A 221 4.83 3.69 -1.08
CA LEU A 221 5.53 4.96 -0.83
C LEU A 221 6.23 4.97 0.54
N LYS A 222 5.61 4.41 1.58
CA LYS A 222 6.23 4.26 2.90
C LYS A 222 7.45 3.36 2.85
N GLU A 223 7.32 2.19 2.21
CA GLU A 223 8.42 1.25 2.01
C GLU A 223 9.58 1.88 1.24
N ALA A 224 9.29 2.65 0.19
CA ALA A 224 10.29 3.33 -0.62
C ALA A 224 11.02 4.48 0.09
N VAL A 225 10.38 5.13 1.05
CA VAL A 225 10.99 6.18 1.88
C VAL A 225 11.93 5.58 2.94
N GLY A 226 11.88 4.26 3.16
CA GLY A 226 12.76 3.51 4.07
C GLY A 226 12.35 3.64 5.54
N GLU A 227 12.51 2.55 6.29
CA GLU A 227 12.21 2.41 7.73
C GLU A 227 12.86 3.50 8.62
N GLU A 228 13.92 4.18 8.15
CA GLU A 228 14.57 5.29 8.86
C GLU A 228 13.60 6.47 9.14
N VAL A 229 12.57 6.66 8.32
CA VAL A 229 11.56 7.72 8.50
C VAL A 229 10.35 7.23 9.31
N GLU A 230 10.14 5.91 9.38
CA GLU A 230 9.08 5.30 10.19
C GLU A 230 9.39 5.42 11.69
N GLN A 231 10.67 5.44 12.07
CA GLN A 231 11.11 5.79 13.43
C GLN A 231 10.85 7.26 13.78
N ASP A 232 11.01 8.19 12.82
CA ASP A 232 10.70 9.61 13.05
C ASP A 232 9.19 9.85 13.11
N LEU A 233 8.38 9.15 12.32
CA LEU A 233 6.91 9.19 12.42
C LEU A 233 6.37 8.58 13.72
N LYS A 234 7.01 7.53 14.25
CA LYS A 234 6.68 6.96 15.57
C LYS A 234 7.02 7.94 16.71
N LYS A 235 8.08 8.76 16.58
CA LYS A 235 8.42 9.82 17.55
C LYS A 235 7.39 10.96 17.58
N THR A 236 6.66 11.20 16.50
CA THR A 236 5.67 12.29 16.40
C THR A 236 4.26 11.93 16.88
N GLY A 237 4.03 10.72 17.40
CA GLY A 237 2.83 10.40 18.19
C GLY A 237 1.49 10.43 17.45
N LEU A 238 1.46 10.18 16.14
CA LEU A 238 0.21 10.04 15.38
C LEU A 238 0.06 8.61 14.86
N GLU A 239 -0.45 7.73 15.72
CA GLU A 239 -1.03 6.46 15.32
C GLU A 239 -2.33 6.69 14.55
N LEU A 240 -2.51 5.97 13.43
CA LEU A 240 -3.80 5.57 12.85
C LEU A 240 -3.60 4.47 11.79
#